data_AF-A0A537XLR3-F1
#
_entry.id   AF-A0A537XLR3-F1
#
_cell.length_a   1.000
_cell.length_b   1.000
_cell.length_c   1.000
_cell.angle_alpha   90.00
_cell.angle_beta   90.00
_cell.angle_gamma   90.00
#
_symmetry.space_group_name_H-M   'P 1'
#
loop_
_entity.id
_entity.type
_entity.pdbx_description
1 polymer ?
#
loop_
_entity_poly.entity_id
_entity_poly.type
_entity_poly.pdbx_seq_one_letter_code
_entity_poly.pdbx_strand_id
1 'polypeptide(L)' 'VEVRDDPANGVYPSPLEAAGRDEVLVGRIRQSPDRPDALLLFSCGDNLRKGAALNAVQIAEHVFTSSR' A
#
# COMPACT_ATOMS: atom_id res chain seq x y z
N VAL A 1 1.51 2.02 -5.22
CA VAL A 1 0.54 1.04 -4.68
C VAL A 1 0.23 0.06 -5.79
N GLU A 2 0.27 -1.23 -5.52
CA GLU A 2 -0.04 -2.29 -6.49
C GLU A 2 -1.20 -3.14 -5.96
N VAL A 3 -2.18 -3.45 -6.83
CA VAL A 3 -3.32 -4.30 -6.47
C VAL A 3 -2.96 -5.76 -6.71
N ARG A 4 -2.99 -6.56 -5.64
CA ARG A 4 -2.79 -8.01 -5.61
C ARG A 4 -4.10 -8.66 -5.17
N ASP A 5 -5.09 -8.65 -6.06
CA ASP A 5 -6.44 -9.12 -5.74
C ASP A 5 -7.02 -9.94 -6.88
N ASP A 6 -6.57 -11.20 -6.97
CA ASP A 6 -7.18 -12.21 -7.83
C ASP A 6 -7.51 -13.45 -6.98
N PRO A 7 -8.66 -13.41 -6.26
CA PRO A 7 -9.06 -14.48 -5.36
C PRO A 7 -9.28 -15.83 -6.06
N ALA A 8 -9.71 -15.80 -7.32
CA ALA A 8 -9.95 -17.00 -8.11
C ALA A 8 -8.66 -17.79 -8.36
N ASN A 9 -7.53 -17.08 -8.46
CA ASN A 9 -6.19 -17.67 -8.62
C ASN A 9 -5.36 -17.62 -7.33
N GLY A 10 -5.96 -17.29 -6.18
CA GLY A 10 -5.28 -17.27 -4.88
C GLY A 10 -4.24 -16.14 -4.70
N VAL A 11 -4.32 -15.08 -5.50
CA VAL A 11 -3.39 -13.95 -5.42
C VAL A 11 -3.88 -12.93 -4.39
N TYR A 12 -3.08 -12.73 -3.36
CA TYR A 12 -3.33 -11.80 -2.26
C TYR A 12 -2.02 -11.14 -1.83
N PRO A 13 -2.03 -9.96 -1.21
CA PRO A 13 -0.80 -9.36 -0.71
C PRO A 13 -0.26 -10.16 0.47
N SER A 14 1.07 -10.34 0.50
CA SER A 14 1.78 -10.94 1.62
C SER A 14 2.96 -10.07 2.07
N PRO A 15 3.34 -10.12 3.37
CA PRO A 15 4.53 -9.40 3.85
C PRO A 15 5.83 -9.83 3.16
N LEU A 16 5.94 -11.12 2.81
CA LEU A 16 7.12 -11.66 2.12
C LEU A 16 7.29 -11.04 0.73
N GLU A 17 6.21 -10.88 -0.03
CA GLU A 17 6.27 -10.24 -1.34
C GLU A 17 6.51 -8.73 -1.24
N ALA A 18 6.01 -8.08 -0.18
CA ALA A 18 6.17 -6.64 0.03
C ALA A 18 7.57 -6.25 0.53
N ALA A 19 8.30 -7.18 1.16
CA ALA A 19 9.64 -6.92 1.69
C ALA A 19 10.60 -6.45 0.59
N GLY A 20 11.33 -5.37 0.85
CA GLY A 20 12.27 -4.77 -0.08
C GLY A 20 11.63 -4.10 -1.30
N ARG A 21 10.31 -3.87 -1.31
CA ARG A 21 9.62 -3.09 -2.33
C ARG A 21 9.27 -1.70 -1.83
N ASP A 22 9.16 -0.77 -2.75
CA ASP A 22 8.72 0.60 -2.46
C ASP A 22 7.19 0.69 -2.51
N GLU A 23 6.55 -0.21 -3.27
CA GLU A 23 5.11 -0.33 -3.38
C GLU A 23 4.48 -0.96 -2.14
N VAL A 24 3.33 -0.43 -1.74
CA VAL A 24 2.38 -1.12 -0.86
C VAL A 24 1.48 -2.00 -1.73
N LEU A 25 1.41 -3.29 -1.39
CA LEU A 25 0.52 -4.28 -2.00
C LEU A 25 -0.83 -4.24 -1.30
N VAL A 26 -1.93 -4.24 -2.06
CA VAL A 26 -3.30 -4.17 -1.53
C VAL A 26 -4.18 -5.23 -2.19
N GLY A 27 -5.01 -5.91 -1.41
CA GLY A 27 -5.98 -6.88 -1.92
C GLY A 27 -7.04 -7.23 -0.89
N ARG A 28 -7.78 -8.32 -1.10
CA ARG A 28 -8.97 -8.69 -0.31
C ARG A 28 -10.03 -7.58 -0.33
N ILE A 29 -10.11 -6.82 -1.42
CA ILE A 29 -10.95 -5.62 -1.52
C ILE A 29 -12.40 -6.06 -1.64
N ARG A 30 -13.25 -5.56 -0.75
CA ARG A 30 -14.68 -5.87 -0.76
C ARG A 30 -15.50 -4.76 -0.13
N GLN A 31 -16.76 -4.66 -0.55
CA GLN A 31 -17.75 -3.84 0.14
C GLN A 31 -17.94 -4.33 1.58
N SER A 32 -18.03 -3.42 2.54
CA SER A 32 -18.40 -3.79 3.91
C SER A 32 -19.84 -4.33 3.93
N PRO A 33 -20.12 -5.48 4.58
CA PRO A 33 -21.45 -6.07 4.55
C PRO A 33 -22.51 -5.21 5.28
N ASP A 34 -22.08 -4.42 6.25
CA ASP A 34 -22.91 -3.63 7.16
C ASP A 34 -22.81 -2.12 6.90
N ARG A 35 -21.97 -1.70 5.94
CA ARG A 35 -21.78 -0.29 5.59
C ARG A 35 -21.67 -0.08 4.08
N PRO A 36 -22.70 0.46 3.41
CA PRO A 36 -22.68 0.71 1.97
C PRO A 36 -21.68 1.81 1.56
N ASP A 37 -21.21 2.62 2.51
CA ASP A 37 -20.22 3.67 2.32
C ASP A 37 -18.79 3.25 2.70
N ALA A 38 -18.54 1.96 2.99
CA ALA A 38 -17.25 1.48 3.47
C ALA A 38 -16.68 0.32 2.64
N LEU A 39 -15.35 0.33 2.49
CA LEU A 39 -14.57 -0.74 1.86
C LEU A 39 -13.68 -1.42 2.90
N LEU A 40 -13.58 -2.75 2.80
CA LEU A 40 -12.63 -3.56 3.55
C LEU A 40 -11.51 -3.99 2.61
N LEU A 41 -10.27 -3.88 3.06
CA LEU A 41 -9.07 -4.31 2.31
C LEU A 41 -7.98 -4.77 3.27
N PHE A 42 -6.98 -5.45 2.72
CA PHE A 42 -5.75 -5.84 3.41
C PHE A 42 -4.55 -5.30 2.65
N SER A 43 -3.56 -4.76 3.37
CA SER A 43 -2.37 -4.16 2.77
C SER A 43 -1.08 -4.66 3.40
N CYS A 44 -0.04 -4.86 2.59
CA CYS A 44 1.32 -5.19 3.03
C CYS A 44 2.32 -4.22 2.41
N GLY A 45 3.27 -3.72 3.20
CA GLY A 45 4.33 -2.84 2.74
C GLY A 45 5.58 -3.04 3.59
N ASP A 46 6.74 -2.69 3.03
CA ASP A 46 8.01 -2.69 3.77
C ASP A 46 8.08 -1.47 4.70
N ASN A 47 8.33 -1.73 5.99
CA ASN A 47 8.37 -0.71 7.03
C ASN A 47 9.63 0.16 6.99
N LEU A 48 10.76 -0.38 6.53
CA LEU A 48 12.02 0.37 6.43
C LEU A 48 12.03 1.25 5.19
N ARG A 49 11.42 0.79 4.09
CA ARG A 49 11.31 1.55 2.85
C ARG A 49 10.15 2.52 2.88
N LYS A 50 8.95 2.07 2.50
CA LYS A 50 7.79 2.96 2.43
C LYS A 50 7.40 3.48 3.81
N GLY A 51 7.56 2.68 4.87
CA GLY A 51 7.24 3.11 6.24
C GLY A 51 8.20 4.13 6.84
N ALA A 52 9.41 4.32 6.29
CA ALA A 52 10.40 5.25 6.83
C ALA A 52 11.15 6.01 5.74
N ALA A 53 12.11 5.36 5.06
CA ALA A 53 13.06 6.04 4.18
C ALA A 53 12.41 6.77 3.00
N LEU A 54 11.52 6.10 2.27
CA LEU A 54 10.90 6.67 1.07
C LEU A 54 9.94 7.81 1.42
N ASN A 55 9.20 7.71 2.54
CA ASN A 55 8.36 8.82 3.02
C ASN A 55 9.21 10.05 3.36
N ALA A 56 10.38 9.87 4.00
CA ALA A 56 11.27 10.99 4.32
C ALA A 56 11.78 11.70 3.06
N VAL A 57 12.18 10.94 2.03
CA VAL A 57 12.60 11.49 0.73
C VAL A 57 11.46 12.26 0.07
N GLN A 58 10.26 11.68 0.00
CA GLN A 58 9.09 12.32 -0.62
C GLN A 58 8.69 13.62 0.08
N ILE A 59 8.76 13.66 1.41
CA ILE A 59 8.53 14.89 2.18
C ILE A 59 9.59 15.94 1.84
N ALA A 60 10.86 15.55 1.78
CA ALA A 60 11.94 16.47 1.41
C ALA A 60 11.73 17.05 0.00
N GLU A 61 11.45 16.19 -0.99
CA GLU A 61 11.15 16.60 -2.37
C GLU A 61 9.97 17.59 -2.44
N HIS A 62 8.91 17.33 -1.67
CA HIS A 62 7.75 18.21 -1.61
C HIS A 62 8.10 19.58 -1.01
N VAL A 63 8.87 19.61 0.09
CA VAL A 63 9.31 20.86 0.72
C VAL A 63 10.24 21.65 -0.20
N PHE A 64 11.22 21.01 -0.82
CA PHE A 64 12.14 21.69 -1.75
C PHE A 64 11.46 22.21 -3.01
N THR A 65 10.44 21.49 -3.51
CA THR A 65 9.67 21.92 -4.68
C THR A 65 8.69 23.05 -4.33
N SER A 66 8.04 22.99 -3.17
CA SER A 66 7.06 24.01 -2.73
C SER A 66 7.70 25.31 -2.23
N SER A 67 9.01 25.30 -2.01
CA SER A 67 9.80 26.47 -1.61
C SER A 67 10.42 27.23 -2.80
N ARG A 68 10.11 26.81 -4.03
CA ARG A 68 10.39 27.54 -5.28
C ARG A 68 9.12 28.18 -5.81
#